data_AF-A0A399RMR1-F1
#
_entry.id   AF-A0A399RMR1-F1
#
_cell.length_a   1.000
_cell.length_b   1.000
_cell.length_c   1.000
_cell.angle_alpha   90.00
_cell.angle_beta   90.00
_cell.angle_gamma   90.00
#
_symmetry.space_group_name_H-M   'P 1'
#
loop_
_entity.id
_entity.type
_entity.pdbx_description
1 polymer ?
#
loop_
_entity_poly.entity_id
_entity_poly.type
_entity_poly.pdbx_seq_one_letter_code
_entity_poly.pdbx_strand_id
1 'polypeptide(L)'
;MQTFSQSDLDEIDKLWRSVPADHMWAGWSAAGAEPEEVWLYRTRAHWRKFPLRKTDDGFALFDEKDRPVAEAASLDDLLMAVESIPALAASEPAKS
;
A
#
# COMPACT_ATOMS: atom_id res chain seq x y z
N MET A 1 12.86 10.64 -8.22
CA MET A 1 11.92 9.56 -7.88
C MET A 1 12.33 8.34 -8.66
N GLN A 2 12.35 7.16 -8.01
CA GLN A 2 12.64 5.90 -8.69
C GLN A 2 11.33 5.33 -9.25
N THR A 3 11.36 4.83 -10.48
CA THR A 3 10.21 4.20 -11.12
C THR A 3 10.14 2.72 -10.77
N PHE A 4 8.93 2.17 -10.78
CA PHE A 4 8.72 0.73 -10.72
C PHE A 4 8.99 0.14 -12.10
N SER A 5 9.89 -0.84 -12.14
CA SER A 5 10.11 -1.68 -13.31
C SER A 5 9.00 -2.71 -13.44
N GLN A 6 8.89 -3.35 -14.61
CA GLN A 6 7.94 -4.44 -14.81
C GLN A 6 8.10 -5.58 -13.78
N SER A 7 9.35 -5.90 -13.41
CA SER A 7 9.62 -6.93 -12.41
C SER A 7 9.07 -6.56 -11.03
N ASP A 8 9.14 -5.28 -10.65
CA ASP A 8 8.55 -4.83 -9.38
C ASP A 8 7.03 -4.96 -9.40
N LEU A 9 6.40 -4.61 -10.53
CA LEU A 9 4.94 -4.75 -10.71
C LEU A 9 4.52 -6.22 -10.66
N ASP A 10 5.28 -7.12 -11.30
CA ASP A 10 5.03 -8.56 -11.26
C ASP A 10 5.18 -9.13 -9.84
N GLU A 11 6.14 -8.63 -9.05
CA GLU A 11 6.31 -9.00 -7.65
C GLU A 11 5.16 -8.51 -6.77
N ILE A 12 4.73 -7.25 -6.93
CA ILE A 12 3.55 -6.70 -6.24
C ILE A 12 2.30 -7.52 -6.60
N ASP A 13 2.14 -7.90 -7.86
CA ASP A 13 1.02 -8.72 -8.32
C ASP A 13 1.05 -10.12 -7.71
N LYS A 14 2.22 -10.74 -7.64
CA LYS A 14 2.42 -12.05 -7.01
C LYS A 14 2.14 -12.00 -5.51
N LEU A 15 2.59 -10.95 -4.83
CA LEU A 15 2.35 -10.72 -3.40
C LEU A 15 0.86 -10.47 -3.12
N TRP A 16 0.19 -9.67 -3.94
CA TRP A 16 -1.25 -9.48 -3.81
C TRP A 16 -2.04 -10.77 -4.06
N ARG A 17 -1.59 -11.65 -4.96
CA ARG A 17 -2.23 -12.97 -5.15
C ARG A 17 -1.86 -14.00 -4.09
N SER A 18 -0.82 -13.78 -3.28
CA SER A 18 -0.44 -14.70 -2.21
C SER A 18 -1.30 -14.49 -0.95
N VAL A 19 -1.88 -13.31 -0.77
CA VAL A 19 -2.76 -13.03 0.36
C VAL A 19 -4.14 -13.69 0.21
N PRO A 20 -4.78 -14.09 1.33
CA PRO A 20 -6.13 -14.66 1.30
C PRO A 20 -7.18 -13.71 0.71
N ALA A 21 -8.29 -14.25 0.20
CA ALA A 21 -9.39 -13.43 -0.34
C ALA A 21 -10.09 -12.51 0.70
N ASP A 22 -9.99 -12.86 1.99
CA ASP A 22 -10.49 -12.04 3.11
C ASP A 22 -9.42 -11.07 3.66
N HIS A 23 -8.30 -10.95 2.97
CA HIS A 23 -7.24 -10.04 3.36
C HIS A 23 -7.67 -8.58 3.17
N MET A 24 -7.11 -7.70 4.00
CA MET A 24 -7.42 -6.27 3.96
C MET A 24 -6.95 -5.60 2.66
N TRP A 25 -5.98 -6.18 1.95
CA TRP A 25 -5.48 -5.70 0.67
C TRP A 25 -6.40 -6.17 -0.46
N ALA A 26 -7.27 -5.26 -0.92
CA ALA A 26 -8.30 -5.52 -1.93
C ALA A 26 -7.74 -5.64 -3.35
N GLY A 27 -6.65 -4.95 -3.63
CA GLY A 27 -6.08 -4.83 -4.96
C GLY A 27 -5.02 -3.74 -5.02
N TRP A 28 -4.43 -3.59 -6.19
CA TRP A 28 -3.48 -2.53 -6.47
C TRP A 28 -3.68 -2.03 -7.91
N SER A 29 -3.19 -0.84 -8.21
CA SER A 29 -3.11 -0.33 -9.58
C SER A 29 -1.86 0.54 -9.73
N ALA A 30 -1.39 0.71 -10.95
CA ALA A 30 -0.30 1.62 -11.25
C ALA A 30 -0.64 2.43 -12.51
N ALA A 31 -0.15 3.66 -12.59
CA ALA A 31 -0.43 4.56 -13.69
C ALA A 31 0.79 4.73 -14.60
N GLY A 32 0.68 4.22 -15.84
CA GLY A 32 1.74 4.33 -16.86
C GLY A 32 2.58 3.06 -17.01
N ALA A 33 3.52 3.10 -17.96
CA ALA A 33 4.42 1.98 -18.24
C ALA A 33 5.59 1.88 -17.25
N GLU A 34 6.05 3.01 -16.73
CA GLU A 34 7.07 3.12 -15.68
C GLU A 34 6.51 4.02 -14.57
N PRO A 35 5.57 3.50 -13.76
CA PRO A 35 4.93 4.30 -12.74
C PRO A 35 5.96 4.73 -11.70
N GLU A 36 5.94 6.00 -11.30
CA GLU A 36 6.69 6.47 -10.11
C GLU A 36 5.99 6.08 -8.81
N GLU A 37 4.72 5.70 -8.92
CA GLU A 37 3.81 5.45 -7.81
C GLU A 37 2.84 4.31 -8.13
N VAL A 38 2.68 3.42 -7.18
CA VAL A 38 1.70 2.32 -7.22
C VAL A 38 0.63 2.59 -6.17
N TRP A 39 -0.64 2.38 -6.47
CA TRP A 39 -1.73 2.55 -5.52
C TRP A 39 -2.18 1.22 -4.95
N LEU A 40 -2.19 1.11 -3.63
CA LEU A 40 -2.69 -0.05 -2.90
C LEU A 40 -4.07 0.27 -2.33
N TYR A 41 -5.02 -0.64 -2.50
CA TYR A 41 -6.40 -0.49 -2.06
C TYR A 41 -6.73 -1.44 -0.92
N ARG A 42 -7.43 -0.96 0.11
CA ARG A 42 -7.96 -1.81 1.20
C ARG A 42 -9.46 -2.08 1.12
N THR A 43 -9.92 -3.25 1.60
CA THR A 43 -11.33 -3.69 1.54
C THR A 43 -12.23 -3.04 2.61
N ARG A 44 -13.48 -2.80 2.18
CA ARG A 44 -14.79 -2.40 2.79
C ARG A 44 -14.93 -1.75 4.18
N ALA A 45 -14.08 -1.97 5.17
CA ALA A 45 -14.26 -1.29 6.47
C ALA A 45 -13.87 0.19 6.37
N HIS A 46 -12.79 0.50 5.63
CA HIS A 46 -12.34 1.85 5.33
C HIS A 46 -11.63 1.85 3.97
N TRP A 47 -12.36 2.13 2.89
CA TRP A 47 -11.77 2.27 1.56
C TRP A 47 -10.74 3.40 1.58
N ARG A 48 -9.46 3.05 1.53
CA ARG A 48 -8.36 4.01 1.46
C ARG A 48 -7.34 3.54 0.46
N LYS A 49 -6.85 4.49 -0.34
CA LYS A 49 -5.72 4.30 -1.25
C LYS A 49 -4.44 4.67 -0.51
N PHE A 50 -3.42 3.83 -0.64
CA PHE A 50 -2.09 4.11 -0.14
C PHE A 50 -1.15 4.20 -1.32
N PRO A 51 -0.66 5.40 -1.66
CA PRO A 51 0.42 5.54 -2.60
C PRO A 51 1.69 4.87 -2.08
N LEU A 52 2.21 3.94 -2.87
CA LEU A 52 3.49 3.27 -2.68
C LEU A 52 4.51 3.91 -3.59
N ARG A 53 5.62 4.36 -3.03
CA ARG A 53 6.75 4.91 -3.78
C ARG A 53 8.02 4.18 -3.40
N LYS A 54 8.92 4.05 -4.37
CA LYS A 54 10.30 3.61 -4.09
C LYS A 54 11.09 4.72 -3.41
N THR A 55 11.87 4.30 -2.43
CA THR A 55 12.85 5.12 -1.70
C THR A 55 14.24 4.55 -1.97
N ASP A 56 15.29 5.24 -1.53
CA ASP A 56 16.67 4.79 -1.75
C ASP A 56 16.98 3.46 -1.05
N ASP A 57 16.29 3.18 0.06
CA ASP A 57 16.50 2.00 0.91
C ASP A 57 15.34 0.97 0.86
N GLY A 58 14.36 1.15 -0.04
CA GLY A 58 13.20 0.25 -0.17
C GLY A 58 11.93 0.94 -0.65
N PHE A 59 10.85 0.83 0.12
CA PHE A 59 9.51 1.26 -0.24
C PHE A 59 8.82 2.01 0.89
N ALA A 60 8.06 3.04 0.55
CA ALA A 60 7.28 3.82 1.51
C ALA A 60 5.82 3.95 1.07
N LEU A 61 4.93 3.77 2.03
CA LEU A 61 3.50 3.99 1.91
C LEU A 61 3.13 5.37 2.43
N PHE A 62 2.33 6.06 1.65
CA PHE A 62 1.79 7.36 1.99
C PHE A 62 0.29 7.27 2.20
N ASP A 63 -0.26 8.24 2.91
CA ASP A 63 -1.70 8.48 2.90
C ASP A 63 -2.09 9.52 1.84
N GLU A 64 -3.39 9.78 1.70
CA GLU A 64 -3.92 10.77 0.74
C GLU A 64 -3.47 12.22 1.01
N LYS A 65 -2.84 12.49 2.16
CA LYS A 65 -2.25 13.77 2.50
C LYS A 65 -0.73 13.78 2.29
N ASP A 66 -0.21 12.79 1.57
CA ASP A 66 1.22 12.59 1.30
C ASP A 66 2.06 12.38 2.57
N ARG A 67 1.46 11.86 3.65
CA ARG A 67 2.19 11.56 4.87
C ARG A 67 2.64 10.11 4.88
N PRO A 68 3.92 9.82 5.19
CA PRO A 68 4.38 8.44 5.31
C PRO A 68 3.65 7.75 6.47
N VAL A 69 3.07 6.60 6.19
CA VAL A 69 2.33 5.77 7.17
C VAL A 69 3.02 4.46 7.45
N ALA A 70 3.90 4.00 6.56
CA ALA A 70 4.67 2.79 6.68
C ALA A 70 5.87 2.82 5.73
N GLU A 71 6.96 2.16 6.12
CA GLU A 71 8.18 2.01 5.34
C GLU A 71 8.64 0.55 5.43
N ALA A 72 9.25 0.05 4.37
CA ALA A 72 9.64 -1.33 4.25
C ALA A 72 10.89 -1.45 3.37
N ALA A 73 11.85 -2.28 3.77
CA ALA A 73 13.05 -2.52 2.96
C ALA A 73 12.77 -3.43 1.76
N SER A 74 11.70 -4.23 1.82
CA SER A 74 11.29 -5.19 0.78
C SER A 74 9.78 -5.20 0.56
N LEU A 75 9.31 -5.78 -0.54
CA LEU A 75 7.88 -5.94 -0.82
C LEU A 75 7.20 -6.92 0.17
N ASP A 76 7.90 -7.96 0.64
CA ASP A 76 7.36 -8.83 1.70
C ASP A 76 7.17 -8.06 3.01
N ASP A 77 8.14 -7.22 3.39
CA ASP A 77 8.01 -6.34 4.56
C ASP A 77 6.88 -5.32 4.38
N LEU A 78 6.63 -4.89 3.14
CA LEU A 78 5.53 -3.99 2.81
C LEU A 78 4.17 -4.62 3.16
N LEU A 79 3.99 -5.92 2.89
CA LEU A 79 2.75 -6.62 3.26
C LEU A 79 2.52 -6.57 4.77
N MET A 80 3.55 -6.92 5.55
CA MET A 80 3.49 -6.85 7.02
C MET A 80 3.23 -5.42 7.51
N ALA A 81 3.80 -4.43 6.83
CA ALA A 81 3.58 -3.02 7.15
C ALA A 81 2.13 -2.60 6.84
N VAL A 82 1.54 -3.02 5.72
CA VAL A 82 0.13 -2.79 5.39
C VAL A 82 -0.80 -3.41 6.43
N GLU A 83 -0.51 -4.64 6.87
CA GLU A 83 -1.24 -5.33 7.93
C GLU A 83 -1.16 -4.59 9.27
N SER A 84 0.00 -3.98 9.54
CA SER A 84 0.27 -3.22 10.76
C SER A 84 -0.38 -1.83 10.77
N ILE A 85 -0.77 -1.28 9.60
CA ILE A 85 -1.50 -0.01 9.55
C ILE A 85 -2.85 -0.24 10.23
N PRO A 86 -3.08 0.34 11.42
CA PRO A 86 -4.34 0.15 12.12
C PRO A 86 -5.46 0.53 11.16
N ALA A 87 -6.45 -0.35 11.02
CA ALA A 87 -7.72 0.08 10.45
C ALA A 87 -8.07 1.34 11.24
N LEU A 88 -8.22 2.48 10.55
CA LEU A 88 -8.62 3.73 11.18
C LEU A 88 -9.77 3.33 12.11
N ALA A 89 -9.54 3.36 13.43
CA ALA A 89 -10.63 3.27 14.36
C ALA A 89 -11.61 4.30 13.82
N ALA A 90 -12.81 3.85 13.44
CA ALA A 90 -13.86 4.77 13.02
C ALA A 90 -13.72 5.95 13.96
N SER A 91 -13.42 7.15 13.42
CA SER A 91 -13.43 8.34 14.25
C SER A 91 -14.84 8.39 14.81
N GLU A 92 -15.05 7.78 15.98
CA GLU A 92 -16.22 8.00 16.77
C GLU A 92 -16.16 9.50 17.01
N PRO A 93 -17.14 10.28 16.55
CA PRO A 93 -17.31 11.58 17.14
C PRO A 93 -17.62 11.27 18.61
N ALA A 94 -16.66 11.54 19.49
CA ALA A 94 -16.93 11.67 20.91
C ALA A 94 -17.95 12.80 21.04
N LYS A 95 -19.24 12.44 20.97
CA LYS A 95 -20.32 13.33 21.36
C LYS A 95 -20.29 13.37 22.87
N SER A 96 -19.73 14.47 23.39
CA SER A 96 -19.97 14.97 24.74
C SER A 96 -21.45 15.26 24.96
#